data_AF-A0A453F7S0-F1
#
_entry.id   AF-A0A453F7S0-F1
#
_cell.length_a   1.000
_cell.length_b   1.000
_cell.length_c   1.000
_cell.angle_alpha   90.00
_cell.angle_beta   90.00
_cell.angle_gamma   90.00
#
_symmetry.space_group_name_H-M   'P 1'
#
loop_
_entity.id
_entity.type
_entity.pdbx_description
1 polymer ?
#
loop_
_entity_poly.entity_id
_entity_poly.type
_entity_poly.pdbx_seq_one_letter_code
_entity_poly.pdbx_strand_id
1 'polypeptide(L)'
;MESAFPTAARLGLHVLLYSSLLLNALFVAHHFLSAPPAPSPLLSEANNGGALSWALRAAREAESVAAAGCSGHGRVFLDGIVGEDGRPGCECNTCFEGPDCSVRTPDCTVDADR
;
A
#
# COMPACT_ATOMS: atom_id res chain seq x y z
N MET A 1 -14.66 27.87 -50.52
CA MET A 1 -13.27 28.32 -50.75
C MET A 1 -12.42 27.61 -49.73
N GLU A 2 -11.79 26.51 -50.15
CA GLU A 2 -11.06 25.59 -49.30
C GLU A 2 -9.76 26.23 -48.81
N SER A 3 -9.59 26.32 -47.50
CA SER A 3 -8.36 26.81 -46.88
C SER A 3 -7.26 25.75 -47.00
N ALA A 4 -6.44 25.85 -48.05
CA ALA A 4 -5.20 25.10 -48.15
C ALA A 4 -4.22 25.61 -47.09
N PHE A 5 -4.10 24.89 -45.97
CA PHE A 5 -3.08 25.18 -44.97
C PHE A 5 -1.69 25.06 -45.62
N PRO A 6 -0.79 26.05 -45.45
CA PRO A 6 0.53 26.02 -46.06
C PRO A 6 1.30 24.78 -45.58
N THR A 7 1.95 24.08 -46.51
CA THR A 7 2.71 22.84 -46.27
C THR A 7 3.70 22.95 -45.11
N ALA A 8 4.26 24.14 -44.88
CA ALA A 8 5.12 24.44 -43.74
C ALA A 8 4.41 24.34 -42.38
N ALA A 9 3.16 24.80 -42.28
CA ALA A 9 2.37 24.69 -41.05
C ALA A 9 2.00 23.22 -40.75
N ARG A 10 1.74 22.43 -41.80
CA ARG A 10 1.50 20.99 -41.70
C ARG A 10 2.76 20.25 -41.24
N LEU A 11 3.93 20.61 -41.77
CA LEU A 11 5.21 20.05 -41.33
C LEU A 11 5.52 20.40 -39.87
N GLY A 12 5.29 21.66 -39.49
CA GLY A 12 5.48 22.13 -38.11
C GLY A 12 4.57 21.41 -37.11
N LEU A 13 3.30 21.20 -37.45
CA LEU A 13 2.36 20.44 -36.63
C LEU A 13 2.82 18.99 -36.44
N HIS A 14 3.29 18.35 -37.52
CA HIS A 14 3.82 16.99 -37.44
C HIS A 14 5.05 16.92 -36.53
N VAL A 15 5.99 17.87 -36.64
CA VAL A 15 7.19 17.90 -35.77
C VAL A 15 6.81 18.04 -34.29
N LEU A 16 5.86 18.92 -33.96
CA LEU A 16 5.39 19.10 -32.58
C LEU A 16 4.67 17.86 -32.03
N LEU A 17 3.87 17.21 -32.86
CA LEU A 17 3.15 16.00 -32.46
C LEU A 17 4.11 14.83 -32.23
N TYR A 18 5.08 14.62 -33.12
CA TYR A 18 6.07 13.56 -32.96
C TYR A 18 7.02 13.82 -31.79
N SER A 19 7.44 15.06 -31.56
CA SER A 19 8.30 15.38 -30.41
C SER A 19 7.57 15.17 -29.09
N SER A 20 6.30 15.57 -29.00
CA SER A 20 5.47 15.34 -27.82
C SER A 20 5.26 13.84 -27.56
N LEU A 21 4.92 13.06 -28.59
CA LEU A 21 4.75 11.61 -28.46
C LEU A 21 6.05 10.93 -28.04
N LEU A 22 7.19 11.33 -28.61
CA LEU A 22 8.50 10.78 -28.27
C LEU A 22 8.88 11.09 -26.82
N LEU A 23 8.70 12.34 -26.37
CA LEU A 23 8.99 12.75 -24.99
C LEU A 23 8.10 12.01 -23.98
N ASN A 24 6.81 11.88 -24.26
CA ASN A 24 5.89 11.12 -23.41
C ASN A 24 6.27 9.63 -23.38
N ALA A 25 6.62 9.03 -24.52
CA ALA A 25 7.06 7.64 -24.58
C ALA A 25 8.37 7.42 -23.80
N LEU A 26 9.32 8.35 -23.89
CA LEU A 26 10.56 8.32 -23.11
C LEU A 26 10.29 8.50 -21.61
N PHE A 27 9.35 9.36 -21.22
CA PHE A 27 8.98 9.55 -19.82
C PHE A 27 8.29 8.31 -19.26
N VAL A 28 7.40 7.69 -20.03
CA VAL A 28 6.73 6.44 -19.67
C VAL A 28 7.74 5.29 -19.59
N ALA A 29 8.63 5.16 -20.56
CA ALA A 29 9.70 4.18 -20.53
C ALA A 29 10.62 4.42 -19.33
N HIS A 30 11.07 5.65 -19.10
CA HIS A 30 11.86 5.98 -17.91
C HIS A 30 11.10 5.69 -16.62
N HIS A 31 9.79 5.93 -16.56
CA HIS A 31 8.98 5.59 -15.41
C HIS A 31 8.88 4.07 -15.22
N PHE A 32 8.77 3.26 -16.27
CA PHE A 32 8.75 1.81 -16.16
C PHE A 32 10.14 1.18 -15.95
N LEU A 33 11.20 1.78 -16.48
CA LEU A 33 12.59 1.36 -16.27
C LEU A 33 13.14 1.85 -14.92
N SER A 34 12.65 2.96 -14.40
CA SER A 34 12.99 3.51 -13.06
C SER A 34 11.98 3.12 -11.99
N ALA A 35 10.79 2.64 -12.36
CA ALA A 35 9.94 1.93 -11.45
C ALA A 35 10.69 0.64 -11.10
N PRO A 36 11.05 0.44 -9.83
CA PRO A 36 11.65 -0.81 -9.44
C PRO A 36 10.70 -1.95 -9.84
N PRO A 37 11.23 -3.08 -10.36
CA PRO A 37 10.40 -4.25 -10.59
C PRO A 37 9.68 -4.61 -9.29
N ALA A 38 8.48 -5.18 -9.44
CA ALA A 38 7.68 -5.73 -8.34
C ALA A 38 8.59 -6.38 -7.27
N PRO A 39 8.30 -6.16 -5.97
CA PRO A 39 9.23 -6.42 -4.88
C PRO A 39 9.69 -7.87 -4.89
N SER A 40 10.89 -8.11 -5.42
CA SER A 40 11.69 -9.27 -5.05
C SER A 40 12.23 -8.96 -3.66
N PRO A 41 11.92 -9.75 -2.62
CA PRO A 41 12.28 -9.44 -1.22
C PRO A 41 13.79 -9.41 -0.93
N LEU A 42 14.66 -9.58 -1.94
CA LEU A 42 16.11 -9.76 -1.77
C LEU A 42 16.99 -8.65 -2.37
N LEU A 43 16.44 -7.64 -3.05
CA LEU A 43 17.28 -6.61 -3.72
C LEU A 43 16.82 -5.16 -3.47
N SER A 44 16.25 -4.87 -2.30
CA SER A 44 15.85 -3.53 -1.86
C SER A 44 16.90 -2.85 -0.96
N GLU A 45 18.14 -3.33 -0.95
CA GLU A 45 19.14 -2.88 0.03
C GLU A 45 20.09 -1.78 -0.47
N ALA A 46 19.97 -1.33 -1.73
CA ALA A 46 21.10 -0.65 -2.37
C ALA A 46 20.95 0.84 -2.78
N ASN A 47 19.80 1.53 -2.64
CA ASN A 47 19.76 2.91 -3.17
C ASN A 47 18.91 3.98 -2.46
N ASN A 48 18.61 3.83 -1.16
CA ASN A 48 18.20 4.94 -0.29
C ASN A 48 18.43 4.55 1.18
N GLY A 49 19.71 4.37 1.53
CA GLY A 49 20.19 3.54 2.65
C GLY A 49 20.04 4.07 4.07
N GLY A 50 19.00 4.84 4.39
CA GLY A 50 18.81 5.30 5.78
C GLY A 50 17.36 5.49 6.20
N ALA A 51 16.59 6.30 5.46
CA ALA A 51 15.24 6.68 5.87
C ALA A 51 14.18 5.61 5.56
N LEU A 52 14.34 4.89 4.44
CA LEU A 52 13.38 3.84 4.08
C LEU A 52 13.63 2.55 4.87
N SER A 53 14.85 2.27 5.35
CA SER A 53 15.14 1.01 6.03
C SER A 53 14.52 0.90 7.43
N TRP A 54 14.49 1.99 8.22
CA TRP A 54 13.82 2.00 9.52
C TRP A 54 12.29 1.97 9.36
N ALA A 55 11.76 2.79 8.45
CA ALA A 55 10.32 2.92 8.23
C ALA A 55 9.75 1.62 7.67
N LEU A 56 10.48 0.96 6.77
CA LEU A 56 10.09 -0.32 6.20
C LEU A 56 10.09 -1.43 7.25
N ARG A 57 11.01 -1.41 8.23
CA ARG A 57 10.97 -2.37 9.34
C ARG A 57 9.72 -2.15 10.20
N ALA A 58 9.46 -0.90 10.60
CA ALA A 58 8.27 -0.54 11.36
C ALA A 58 6.98 -0.88 10.60
N ALA A 59 6.92 -0.61 9.30
CA ALA A 59 5.77 -0.93 8.45
C ALA A 59 5.53 -2.44 8.38
N ARG A 60 6.57 -3.25 8.18
CA ARG A 60 6.44 -4.72 8.16
C ARG A 60 5.94 -5.29 9.49
N GLU A 61 6.42 -4.75 10.61
CA GLU A 61 5.94 -5.17 11.93
C GLU A 61 4.45 -4.81 12.08
N ALA A 62 4.06 -3.59 11.73
CA ALA A 62 2.65 -3.15 11.77
C ALA A 62 1.75 -4.00 10.85
N GLU A 63 2.19 -4.28 9.62
CA GLU A 63 1.46 -5.12 8.68
C GLU A 63 1.33 -6.57 9.17
N SER A 64 2.39 -7.11 9.78
CA SER A 64 2.37 -8.48 10.32
C SER A 64 1.38 -8.63 11.48
N VAL A 65 1.25 -7.60 12.32
CA VAL A 65 0.30 -7.57 13.44
C VAL A 65 -1.13 -7.34 12.94
N ALA A 66 -1.32 -6.43 11.98
CA ALA A 66 -2.63 -6.19 11.37
C ALA A 66 -3.17 -7.40 10.58
N ALA A 67 -2.28 -8.27 10.08
CA ALA A 67 -2.66 -9.49 9.39
C ALA A 67 -3.08 -10.64 10.33
N ALA A 68 -2.91 -10.49 11.65
CA ALA A 68 -3.34 -11.50 12.62
C ALA A 68 -4.87 -11.65 12.61
N GLY A 69 -5.35 -12.89 12.55
CA GLY A 69 -6.77 -13.20 12.51
C GLY A 69 -7.40 -13.22 13.90
N CYS A 70 -8.32 -12.30 14.16
CA CYS A 70 -9.16 -12.28 15.37
C CYS A 70 -10.63 -12.54 15.05
N SER A 71 -10.89 -13.52 14.17
CA SER A 71 -12.22 -14.00 13.77
C SER A 71 -13.22 -12.93 13.32
N GLY A 72 -12.74 -11.74 12.90
CA GLY A 72 -13.57 -10.59 12.53
C GLY A 72 -14.19 -9.84 13.73
N HIS A 73 -13.92 -10.29 14.95
CA HIS A 73 -14.49 -9.76 16.19
C HIS A 73 -13.45 -9.13 17.12
N GLY A 74 -12.25 -8.88 16.61
CA GLY A 74 -11.19 -8.19 17.33
C GLY A 74 -10.10 -7.70 16.39
N ARG A 75 -9.03 -7.17 16.97
CA ARG A 75 -7.81 -6.77 16.27
C ARG A 75 -6.60 -6.89 17.18
N VAL A 76 -5.41 -6.95 16.60
CA VAL A 76 -4.14 -6.94 17.36
C VAL A 76 -3.46 -5.60 17.16
N PHE A 77 -2.86 -5.06 18.23
CA PHE A 77 -2.05 -3.85 18.19
C PHE A 77 -0.60 -4.15 18.55
N LEU A 78 0.34 -3.36 18.01
CA LEU A 78 1.77 -3.53 18.27
C LEU A 78 2.13 -3.34 19.75
N ASP A 79 1.39 -2.47 20.42
CA ASP A 79 1.49 -2.13 21.85
C ASP A 79 0.48 -2.89 22.71
N GLY A 80 -0.19 -3.90 22.15
CA GLY A 80 -1.16 -4.72 22.85
C GLY A 80 -0.54 -5.54 23.99
N ILE A 81 -1.41 -6.08 24.85
CA ILE A 81 -0.98 -6.91 25.98
C ILE A 81 -0.31 -8.18 25.44
N VAL A 82 0.94 -8.38 25.87
CA VAL A 82 1.79 -9.49 25.41
C VAL A 82 1.40 -10.79 26.14
N GLY A 83 1.10 -11.84 25.37
CA GLY A 83 0.83 -13.18 25.87
C GLY A 83 2.10 -13.96 26.24
N GLU A 84 1.94 -15.22 26.64
CA GLU A 84 3.06 -16.09 27.03
C GLU A 84 4.05 -16.35 25.87
N ASP A 85 3.60 -16.24 24.64
CA ASP A 85 4.39 -16.40 23.42
C ASP A 85 5.21 -15.14 23.04
N GLY A 86 5.12 -14.08 23.84
CA GLY A 86 5.82 -12.82 23.59
C GLY A 86 5.20 -11.99 22.48
N ARG A 87 3.99 -12.33 22.01
CA ARG A 87 3.25 -11.57 20.98
C ARG A 87 2.01 -10.92 21.59
N PRO A 88 1.58 -9.75 21.09
CA PRO A 88 0.32 -9.15 21.52
C PRO A 88 -0.86 -10.03 21.11
N GLY A 89 -1.79 -10.23 22.05
CA GLY A 89 -3.03 -10.97 21.80
C GLY A 89 -4.10 -10.16 21.08
N CYS A 90 -5.18 -10.83 20.67
CA CYS A 90 -6.37 -10.16 20.13
C CYS A 90 -7.08 -9.32 21.19
N GLU A 91 -7.33 -8.05 20.88
CA GLU A 91 -8.27 -7.21 21.61
C GLU A 91 -9.66 -7.36 20.98
N CYS A 92 -10.58 -7.97 21.73
CA CYS A 92 -11.92 -8.30 21.27
C CYS A 92 -12.89 -7.12 21.38
N ASN A 93 -13.83 -7.08 20.45
CA ASN A 93 -15.00 -6.20 20.55
C ASN A 93 -15.89 -6.64 21.72
N THR A 94 -16.76 -5.74 22.17
CA THR A 94 -17.73 -6.02 23.24
C THR A 94 -18.55 -7.28 22.94
N CYS A 95 -18.74 -8.13 23.96
CA CYS A 95 -19.43 -9.43 23.88
C CYS A 95 -18.70 -10.55 23.14
N PHE A 96 -17.40 -10.40 22.86
CA PHE A 96 -16.55 -11.44 22.30
C PHE A 96 -15.34 -11.72 23.20
N GLU A 97 -14.98 -13.00 23.30
CA GLU A 97 -13.93 -13.52 24.16
C GLU A 97 -13.16 -14.65 23.46
N GLY A 98 -12.12 -15.15 24.13
CA GLY A 98 -11.23 -16.19 23.63
C GLY A 98 -9.98 -15.63 22.95
N PRO A 99 -9.00 -16.50 22.66
CA PRO A 99 -7.70 -16.08 22.13
C PRO A 99 -7.79 -15.42 20.73
N ASP A 100 -8.84 -15.72 19.99
CA ASP A 100 -9.11 -15.22 18.63
C ASP A 100 -10.43 -14.44 18.54
N CYS A 101 -11.06 -14.09 19.67
CA CYS A 101 -12.36 -13.41 19.73
C CYS A 101 -13.53 -14.16 19.07
N SER A 102 -13.43 -15.48 18.90
CA SER A 102 -14.51 -16.27 18.28
C SER A 102 -15.67 -16.60 19.21
N VAL A 103 -15.47 -16.52 20.53
CA VAL A 103 -16.46 -16.96 21.52
C VAL A 103 -17.36 -15.79 21.87
N ARG A 104 -18.67 -15.95 21.66
CA ARG A 104 -19.65 -14.94 22.07
C ARG A 104 -20.00 -15.11 23.55
N THR A 105 -19.93 -14.03 24.32
CA THR A 105 -20.32 -14.01 25.73
C THR A 105 -21.85 -14.15 25.86
N PRO A 106 -22.37 -15.15 26.60
CA PRO A 106 -23.81 -15.29 26.83
C PRO A 106 -24.33 -14.13 27.68
N ASP A 107 -25.58 -13.73 27.45
CA ASP A 107 -26.26 -12.65 28.19
C ASP A 107 -25.54 -11.29 28.20
N CYS A 108 -24.69 -11.04 27.20
CA CYS A 108 -24.01 -9.76 27.05
C CYS A 108 -24.93 -8.72 26.41
N THR A 109 -25.03 -7.55 27.05
CA THR A 109 -25.77 -6.40 26.51
C THR A 109 -24.88 -5.68 25.50
N VAL A 110 -25.36 -5.56 24.26
CA VAL A 110 -24.65 -4.81 23.21
C VAL A 110 -24.75 -3.33 23.54
N ASP A 111 -23.58 -2.68 23.67
CA ASP A 111 -23.49 -1.23 23.74
C ASP A 111 -23.45 -0.67 22.31
N ALA A 112 -24.46 0.16 21.99
CA ALA A 112 -24.60 0.81 20.69
C ALA A 112 -24.66 2.33 20.83
N ASP A 113 -24.23 2.89 21.96
CA ASP A 113 -24.29 4.34 22.23
C ASP A 113 -23.23 5.16 21.45
N ARG A 114 -22.77 4.67 20.30
CA ARG A 114 -21.63 5.24 19.56
C ARG A 114 -21.88 5.41 18.06
#